data_AF-A0A392SVG5-F1
#
_entry.id   AF-A0A392SVG5-F1
#
_cell.length_a   1.000
_cell.length_b   1.000
_cell.length_c   1.000
_cell.angle_alpha   90.00
_cell.angle_beta   90.00
_cell.angle_gamma   90.00
#
_symmetry.space_group_name_H-M   'P 1'
#
loop_
_entity.id
_entity.type
_entity.pdbx_description
1 polymer ?
#
loop_
_entity_poly.entity_id
_entity_poly.type
_entity_poly.pdbx_seq_one_letter_code
_entity_poly.pdbx_strand_id
1 'polypeptide(L)' 'FDELTQIHIFRNGLLQQSKLLPDATAGGSLLSLSAADATTIIEKMALSDRQGERNTHSAQKKPGLLELDTSDVVLA' A
#
# COMPACT_ATOMS: atom_id res chain seq x y z
N PHE A 1 -6.30 -19.14 -15.93
CA PHE A 1 -7.03 -19.27 -14.66
C PHE A 1 -8.22 -18.34 -14.73
N ASP A 2 -9.38 -18.77 -14.25
CA ASP A 2 -10.53 -17.87 -14.05
C ASP A 2 -10.24 -16.83 -12.96
N GLU A 3 -11.05 -15.77 -12.89
CA GLU A 3 -10.81 -14.63 -11.99
C GLU A 3 -10.81 -15.04 -10.52
N LEU A 4 -11.72 -15.93 -10.11
CA LEU A 4 -11.75 -16.42 -8.72
C LEU A 4 -10.49 -17.22 -8.41
N THR A 5 -10.02 -18.07 -9.32
CA THR A 5 -8.75 -18.78 -9.16
C THR A 5 -7.56 -17.82 -9.07
N GLN A 6 -7.54 -16.74 -9.87
CA GLN A 6 -6.49 -15.73 -9.78
C GLN A 6 -6.48 -15.01 -8.43
N ILE A 7 -7.66 -14.66 -7.90
CA ILE A 7 -7.80 -14.04 -6.57
C ILE A 7 -7.32 -14.98 -5.47
N HIS A 8 -7.65 -16.27 -5.56
CA HIS A 8 -7.16 -17.28 -4.62
C HIS A 8 -5.62 -17.38 -4.65
N ILE A 9 -5.02 -17.43 -5.83
CA ILE A 9 -3.56 -17.48 -5.98
C ILE A 9 -2.93 -16.21 -5.42
N PHE A 10 -3.47 -15.03 -5.75
CA PHE A 10 -3.02 -13.75 -5.21
C PHE A 10 -3.04 -13.76 -3.68
N ARG A 11 -4.20 -14.05 -3.06
CA ARG A 11 -4.35 -14.07 -1.61
C ARG A 11 -3.44 -15.10 -0.94
N ASN A 12 -3.22 -16.24 -1.59
CA ASN A 12 -2.31 -17.27 -1.08
C ASN A 12 -0.83 -16.90 -1.21
N GLY A 13 -0.47 -16.12 -2.23
CA GLY A 13 0.88 -15.58 -2.43
C GLY A 13 1.25 -14.44 -1.49
N LEU A 14 0.27 -13.79 -0.83
CA LEU A 14 0.55 -12.76 0.17
C LEU A 14 1.20 -13.35 1.43
N LEU A 15 2.10 -12.57 2.04
CA LEU A 15 2.61 -12.85 3.39
C LEU A 15 1.44 -12.93 4.37
N GLN A 16 1.52 -13.83 5.36
CA GLN A 16 0.43 -14.06 6.33
C GLN A 16 -0.03 -12.76 7.02
N GLN A 17 0.91 -11.87 7.34
CA GLN A 17 0.59 -10.57 7.95
C GLN A 17 -0.15 -9.63 7.00
N SER A 18 0.11 -9.73 5.70
CA SER A 18 -0.53 -8.92 4.66
C SER A 18 -1.88 -9.45 4.20
N LYS A 19 -2.31 -10.65 4.65
CA LYS A 19 -3.66 -11.20 4.35
C LYS A 19 -4.77 -10.52 5.14
N LEU A 20 -4.44 -10.01 6.33
CA LEU A 20 -5.39 -9.32 7.21
C LEU A 20 -5.94 -8.03 6.59
N LEU A 21 -5.11 -7.30 5.84
CA LEU A 21 -5.51 -6.01 5.27
C LEU A 21 -6.59 -6.14 4.17
N PRO A 22 -6.45 -7.04 3.17
CA PRO A 22 -7.51 -7.32 2.20
C PRO A 22 -8.80 -7.79 2.86
N ASP A 23 -8.71 -8.70 3.84
CA ASP A 23 -9.89 -9.23 4.53
C ASP A 23 -10.59 -8.12 5.36
N ALA A 24 -9.84 -7.32 6.13
CA ALA A 24 -10.41 -6.19 6.86
C ALA A 24 -11.07 -5.16 5.92
N THR A 25 -10.45 -4.88 4.76
CA THR A 25 -10.99 -3.94 3.76
C THR A 25 -12.26 -4.46 3.11
N ALA A 26 -12.37 -5.77 2.93
CA ALA A 26 -13.58 -6.45 2.48
C ALA A 26 -14.69 -6.50 3.55
N GLY A 27 -14.39 -6.18 4.81
CA GLY A 27 -15.30 -6.38 5.93
C GLY A 27 -15.51 -7.85 6.30
N GLY A 28 -14.58 -8.73 5.91
CA GLY A 28 -14.72 -10.18 6.03
C GLY A 28 -13.68 -10.93 5.18
N SER A 29 -13.94 -12.17 4.80
CA SER A 29 -13.02 -12.86 3.89
C SER A 29 -13.09 -12.25 2.49
N LEU A 30 -11.95 -11.84 1.92
CA LEU A 30 -11.89 -11.35 0.52
C LEU A 30 -12.43 -12.40 -0.47
N LEU A 31 -12.30 -13.68 -0.14
CA LEU A 31 -12.78 -14.80 -0.96
C LEU A 31 -14.29 -15.03 -0.89
N SER A 32 -14.99 -14.36 0.02
CA SER A 32 -16.45 -14.40 0.11
C SER A 32 -17.14 -13.42 -0.83
N LEU A 33 -16.37 -12.53 -1.47
CA LEU A 33 -16.87 -11.54 -2.41
C LEU A 33 -16.95 -12.08 -3.84
N SER A 34 -17.66 -11.35 -4.70
CA SER A 34 -17.58 -11.57 -6.14
C SER A 34 -16.18 -11.25 -6.66
N ALA A 35 -15.80 -11.83 -7.80
CA ALA A 35 -14.50 -11.56 -8.39
C ALA A 35 -14.29 -10.06 -8.68
N ALA A 36 -15.33 -9.38 -9.17
CA ALA A 36 -15.28 -7.96 -9.47
C ALA A 36 -15.05 -7.09 -8.21
N ASP A 37 -15.73 -7.40 -7.12
CA ASP A 37 -15.60 -6.66 -5.86
C ASP A 37 -14.21 -6.87 -5.24
N ALA A 38 -13.74 -8.12 -5.22
CA ALA A 38 -12.41 -8.46 -4.71
C ALA A 38 -11.31 -7.77 -5.52
N THR A 39 -11.40 -7.77 -6.85
CA THR A 39 -10.47 -7.06 -7.74
C THR A 39 -10.47 -5.56 -7.45
N THR A 40 -11.65 -4.95 -7.31
CA THR A 40 -11.78 -3.52 -6.99
C THR A 40 -11.07 -3.17 -5.67
N ILE A 41 -11.20 -4.02 -4.66
CA ILE A 41 -10.52 -3.82 -3.37
C ILE A 41 -9.00 -3.90 -3.55
N ILE A 42 -8.49 -4.90 -4.27
CA ILE A 42 -7.06 -5.08 -4.55
C ILE A 42 -6.49 -3.85 -5.28
N GLU A 43 -7.19 -3.38 -6.30
CA GLU A 43 -6.78 -2.19 -7.07
C GLU A 43 -6.75 -0.93 -6.21
N LYS A 44 -7.78 -0.72 -5.38
CA LYS A 44 -7.82 0.43 -4.46
C LYS A 44 -6.69 0.37 -3.44
N MET A 45 -6.36 -0.81 -2.91
CA MET A 45 -5.21 -0.99 -2.02
C MET A 45 -3.89 -0.67 -2.73
N ALA A 46 -3.70 -1.17 -3.95
CA ALA A 46 -2.49 -0.89 -4.74
C ALA A 46 -2.33 0.60 -5.07
N LEU A 47 -3.44 1.31 -5.30
CA LEU A 47 -3.45 2.76 -5.49
C LEU A 47 -3.10 3.51 -4.20
N SER A 48 -3.70 3.13 -3.07
CA SER A 48 -3.42 3.76 -1.77
C SER A 48 -1.98 3.53 -1.30
N ASP A 49 -1.40 2.35 -1.54
CA ASP A 49 -0.01 2.05 -1.21
C ASP A 49 0.97 2.99 -1.94
N ARG A 50 0.77 3.16 -3.26
CA ARG A 50 1.54 4.10 -4.09
C ARG A 50 1.36 5.55 -3.66
N GLN A 51 0.15 5.94 -3.25
CA GLN A 51 -0.12 7.28 -2.75
C GLN A 51 0.53 7.52 -1.38
N GLY A 52 0.54 6.51 -0.50
CA GLY A 52 1.22 6.55 0.78
C GLY A 52 2.72 6.77 0.62
N GLU A 53 3.36 6.01 -0.27
CA GLU A 53 4.78 6.17 -0.61
C GLU A 53 5.07 7.55 -1.20
N ARG A 54 4.27 8.01 -2.16
CA ARG A 54 4.44 9.36 -2.73
C ARG A 54 4.25 10.44 -1.67
N ASN A 55 3.28 10.25 -0.78
CA ASN A 55 2.98 11.22 0.27
C ASN A 55 4.05 11.22 1.37
N THR A 56 4.64 10.08 1.74
CA THR A 56 5.76 10.07 2.72
C THR A 56 7.00 10.73 2.14
N HIS A 57 7.30 10.51 0.85
CA HIS A 57 8.37 11.22 0.14
C HIS A 57 8.12 12.74 0.03
N SER A 58 6.87 13.20 -0.07
CA SER A 58 6.55 14.65 -0.07
C SER A 58 6.30 15.25 1.32
N ALA A 59 5.87 14.45 2.29
CA ALA A 59 5.55 14.85 3.67
C ALA A 59 6.75 14.72 4.62
N GLN A 60 7.94 14.37 4.11
CA GLN A 60 9.18 14.61 4.83
C GLN A 60 9.50 16.11 5.02
N LYS A 61 8.71 17.04 4.48
CA LYS A 61 8.57 18.37 5.08
C LYS A 61 7.74 18.31 6.36
N LYS A 62 8.31 17.70 7.40
CA LYS A 62 7.83 17.81 8.79
C LYS A 62 7.87 19.31 9.20
N PRO A 63 6.80 19.89 9.78
CA PRO A 63 6.82 21.27 10.29
C PRO A 63 7.70 21.50 11.54
N GLY A 64 8.64 20.62 11.86
CA GLY A 64 9.35 20.66 13.13
C GLY A 64 10.68 19.92 13.19
N LEU A 65 11.24 19.50 12.05
CA LEU A 65 12.62 19.02 12.01
C LEU A 65 13.40 20.00 11.13
N LEU A 66 14.12 20.92 11.78
CA LEU A 66 15.15 21.71 11.13
C LEU A 66 16.17 20.71 10.58
N GLU A 67 16.13 20.44 9.28
CA GLU A 67 17.26 19.84 8.58
C GLU A 67 18.39 20.88 8.71
N LEU A 68 19.34 20.62 9.59
CA LEU A 68 20.57 21.40 9.67
C LEU A 68 21.36 21.08 8.40
N ASP A 69 21.11 21.88 7.36
CA ASP A 69 21.95 21.95 6.18
C ASP A 69 23.35 22.37 6.63
N THR A 70 24.22 21.40 6.86
CA THR A 70 25.65 21.66 7.02
C THR A 70 26.26 21.83 5.63
N SER A 71 25.81 22.85 4.89
CA SER A 71 26.58 23.37 3.75
C SER A 71 27.52 24.46 4.24
N ASP A 72 28.37 24.11 5.20
CA ASP A 72 29.58 24.88 5.50
C ASP A 72 30.72 24.24 4.70
N VAL A 73 30.82 24.63 3.43
CA VAL A 73 32.10 24.66 2.73
C VAL A 73 32.19 26.02 2.06
N VAL A 74 32.62 27.00 2.86
CA VAL A 74 33.23 28.22 2.35
C VAL A 74 34.43 27.81 1.51
N LEU A 75 34.35 27.98 0.19
CA LEU A 75 35.51 27.90 -0.69
C LEU A 75 36.19 29.27 -0.69
N ALA A 76 37.43 29.27 -0.18
CA ALA A 76 38.32 30.42 -0.09
C ALA A 76 38.69 31.03 -1.45
#